data_AF-A0A7J7JFC5-F1
#
_entry.id   AF-A0A7J7JFC5-F1
#
_cell.length_a   1.000
_cell.length_b   1.000
_cell.length_c   1.000
_cell.angle_alpha   90.00
_cell.angle_beta   90.00
_cell.angle_gamma   90.00
#
_symmetry.space_group_name_H-M   'P 1'
#
loop_
_entity.id
_entity.type
_entity.pdbx_description
1 polymer ?
#
loop_
_entity_poly.entity_id
_entity_poly.type
_entity_poly.pdbx_seq_one_letter_code
_entity_poly.pdbx_strand_id
1 'polypeptide(L)'
;MKKVVEREHGKGSTQVFDFYPTTFELPSEYHIFVEEFKRCLGHIWIMKPVAKSQGKGIFLFKKLKDITDWKKGEYNANPDPMTPSPETYVVQRYIHNPYLINGRKFDVRIYVLVTSYNPLKVWLYRSGFARFSNTRYSLESIDDTYVHLTNVAIQKTAPDYDPEKGCKWSIQQLRRYLTAKHGTEKVDKSFADMDNIYIKSLQSVQKVIINDKHCFEMYGYDILLDENLKPWLIEINASPSLTASNREDYELKYGLLTDVLNIIDLEGRLSGKEKRVGGFDLIWDDGQIMEEDSVWDNVSICLDTPNSFLGCYNDRERQLTQMYKMLALSKAKSTPTT
;
A
#
# COMPACT_ATOMS: atom_id res chain seq x y z
N MET A 1 -12.05 -13.10 0.78
CA MET A 1 -12.26 -12.29 -0.44
C MET A 1 -12.32 -13.15 -1.70
N LYS A 2 -11.20 -13.58 -2.32
CA LYS A 2 -11.26 -14.40 -3.56
C LYS A 2 -12.08 -15.68 -3.42
N LYS A 3 -11.94 -16.42 -2.31
CA LYS A 3 -12.77 -17.62 -2.02
C LYS A 3 -14.27 -17.31 -1.83
N VAL A 4 -14.61 -16.12 -1.34
CA VAL A 4 -16.01 -15.68 -1.17
C VAL A 4 -16.58 -15.24 -2.50
N VAL A 5 -15.82 -14.44 -3.27
CA VAL A 5 -16.17 -14.02 -4.63
C VAL A 5 -16.25 -15.21 -5.59
N GLU A 6 -15.38 -16.22 -5.46
CA GLU A 6 -15.44 -17.49 -6.20
C GLU A 6 -16.74 -18.25 -5.92
N ARG A 7 -17.18 -18.25 -4.65
CA ARG A 7 -18.44 -18.88 -4.22
C ARG A 7 -19.66 -18.11 -4.71
N GLU A 8 -19.60 -16.78 -4.74
CA GLU A 8 -20.73 -15.92 -5.10
C GLU A 8 -20.86 -15.65 -6.61
N HIS A 9 -19.74 -15.56 -7.34
CA HIS A 9 -19.70 -15.05 -8.73
C HIS A 9 -18.95 -15.97 -9.72
N GLY A 10 -18.52 -17.16 -9.29
CA GLY A 10 -17.88 -18.18 -10.14
C GLY A 10 -16.41 -17.87 -10.52
N LYS A 11 -15.69 -18.87 -11.06
CA LYS A 11 -14.23 -18.80 -11.31
C LYS A 11 -13.78 -17.66 -12.22
N GLY A 12 -14.62 -17.19 -13.15
CA GLY A 12 -14.28 -16.08 -14.07
C GLY A 12 -14.11 -14.72 -13.39
N SER A 13 -14.79 -14.50 -12.26
CA SER A 13 -14.72 -13.25 -11.47
C SER A 13 -13.42 -13.07 -10.68
N THR A 14 -12.55 -14.09 -10.67
CA THR A 14 -11.31 -14.12 -9.87
C THR A 14 -10.15 -13.33 -10.44
N GLN A 15 -10.16 -13.04 -11.75
CA GLN A 15 -9.17 -12.17 -12.37
C GLN A 15 -9.19 -10.76 -11.76
N VAL A 16 -10.34 -10.34 -11.24
CA VAL A 16 -10.54 -9.03 -10.61
C VAL A 16 -9.65 -8.85 -9.37
N PHE A 17 -9.24 -9.95 -8.73
CA PHE A 17 -8.44 -9.98 -7.51
C PHE A 17 -7.05 -10.60 -7.69
N ASP A 18 -6.54 -10.68 -8.92
CA ASP A 18 -5.18 -11.19 -9.21
C ASP A 18 -4.08 -10.15 -8.90
N PHE A 19 -4.13 -9.58 -7.70
CA PHE A 19 -3.18 -8.56 -7.24
C PHE A 19 -2.59 -8.87 -5.86
N TYR A 20 -2.91 -10.02 -5.28
CA TYR A 20 -2.26 -10.49 -4.07
C TYR A 20 -1.80 -11.95 -4.26
N PRO A 21 -0.62 -12.31 -3.77
CA PRO A 21 -0.09 -13.66 -3.94
C PRO A 21 -0.94 -14.71 -3.22
N THR A 22 -0.95 -15.95 -3.73
CA THR A 22 -1.65 -17.07 -3.10
C THR A 22 -1.28 -17.18 -1.63
N THR A 23 -2.29 -17.13 -0.76
CA THR A 23 -2.11 -16.97 0.69
C THR A 23 -3.01 -17.96 1.44
N PHE A 24 -2.49 -18.51 2.53
CA PHE A 24 -3.17 -19.43 3.43
C PHE A 24 -2.94 -19.03 4.88
N GLU A 25 -3.95 -19.20 5.72
CA GLU A 25 -3.84 -19.03 7.17
C GLU A 25 -3.54 -20.37 7.85
N LEU A 26 -2.53 -20.43 8.72
CA LEU A 26 -2.19 -21.61 9.50
C LEU A 26 -2.45 -21.36 10.99
N PRO A 27 -2.99 -22.36 11.72
CA PRO A 27 -3.16 -23.76 11.30
C PRO A 27 -4.45 -24.08 10.53
N SER A 28 -5.40 -23.14 10.43
CA SER A 28 -6.76 -23.37 9.92
C SER A 28 -6.83 -23.95 8.49
N GLU A 29 -5.95 -23.51 7.59
CA GLU A 29 -5.94 -23.91 6.18
C GLU A 29 -4.77 -24.84 5.82
N TYR A 30 -4.16 -25.52 6.81
CA TYR A 30 -2.96 -26.35 6.61
C TYR A 30 -3.12 -27.42 5.52
N HIS A 31 -4.24 -28.14 5.51
CA HIS A 31 -4.47 -29.20 4.52
C HIS A 31 -4.56 -28.64 3.09
N ILE A 32 -5.25 -27.51 2.91
CA ILE A 32 -5.39 -26.83 1.62
C ILE A 32 -4.03 -26.31 1.16
N PHE A 33 -3.24 -25.74 2.07
CA PHE A 33 -1.88 -25.31 1.79
C PHE A 33 -1.01 -26.49 1.33
N VAL A 34 -1.05 -27.63 2.01
CA VAL A 34 -0.24 -28.81 1.65
C VAL A 34 -0.61 -29.35 0.27
N GLU A 35 -1.89 -29.35 -0.10
CA GLU A 35 -2.33 -29.73 -1.44
C GLU A 35 -1.76 -28.79 -2.51
N GLU A 36 -1.87 -27.47 -2.31
CA GLU A 36 -1.32 -26.48 -3.24
C GLU A 36 0.21 -26.53 -3.30
N PHE A 37 0.87 -26.76 -2.16
CA PHE A 37 2.32 -26.94 -2.08
C PHE A 37 2.78 -28.11 -2.94
N LYS A 38 2.07 -29.24 -2.90
CA LYS A 38 2.36 -30.43 -3.73
C LYS A 38 2.16 -30.20 -5.22
N ARG A 39 1.26 -29.29 -5.61
CA ARG A 39 1.03 -28.92 -7.02
C ARG A 39 2.14 -28.01 -7.58
N CYS A 40 2.83 -27.28 -6.71
CA CYS A 40 3.81 -26.27 -7.07
C CYS A 40 5.15 -26.54 -6.38
N LEU A 41 5.71 -27.74 -6.60
CA LEU A 41 7.00 -28.14 -6.05
C LEU A 41 8.13 -27.22 -6.51
N GLY A 42 9.04 -26.88 -5.60
CA GLY A 42 10.22 -26.05 -5.89
C GLY A 42 9.99 -24.54 -5.82
N HIS A 43 8.74 -24.08 -5.74
CA HIS A 43 8.45 -22.68 -5.48
C HIS A 43 8.80 -22.27 -4.06
N ILE A 44 9.10 -20.97 -3.91
CA ILE A 44 9.43 -20.35 -2.63
C ILE A 44 8.15 -19.82 -1.98
N TRP A 45 8.06 -20.01 -0.68
CA TRP A 45 6.99 -19.50 0.17
C TRP A 45 7.58 -18.64 1.27
N ILE A 46 6.79 -17.69 1.75
CA ILE A 46 7.13 -16.83 2.89
C ILE A 46 6.08 -17.05 3.98
N MET A 47 6.55 -17.27 5.20
CA MET A 47 5.71 -17.42 6.38
C MET A 47 5.84 -16.17 7.24
N LYS A 48 4.70 -15.58 7.62
CA LYS A 48 4.63 -14.33 8.36
C LYS A 48 3.72 -14.50 9.59
N PRO A 49 4.16 -14.14 10.80
CA PRO A 49 3.29 -14.13 11.98
C PRO A 49 2.22 -13.03 11.86
N VAL A 50 0.99 -13.30 12.32
CA VAL A 50 -0.13 -12.32 12.24
C VAL A 50 0.02 -11.18 13.25
N ALA A 51 0.57 -11.45 14.43
CA ALA A 51 0.59 -10.51 15.56
C ALA A 51 1.94 -9.82 15.78
N LYS A 52 2.93 -10.02 14.89
CA LYS A 52 4.26 -9.39 15.01
C LYS A 52 4.47 -8.39 13.88
N SER A 53 5.34 -7.42 14.14
CA SER A 53 5.71 -6.37 13.18
C SER A 53 7.23 -6.34 13.00
N GLN A 54 7.71 -5.41 12.16
CA GLN A 54 9.15 -5.17 11.93
C GLN A 54 9.90 -6.32 11.25
N GLY A 55 9.18 -7.29 10.69
CA GLY A 55 9.74 -8.46 10.02
C GLY A 55 10.27 -9.57 10.93
N LYS A 56 10.00 -9.48 12.24
CA LYS A 56 10.38 -10.53 13.21
C LYS A 56 9.58 -11.80 12.98
N GLY A 57 10.25 -12.95 12.94
CA GLY A 57 9.62 -14.26 12.72
C GLY A 57 9.19 -14.53 11.28
N ILE A 58 9.60 -13.68 10.33
CA ILE A 58 9.41 -13.95 8.91
C ILE A 58 10.54 -14.85 8.41
N PHE A 59 10.19 -15.93 7.74
CA PHE A 59 11.16 -16.80 7.07
C PHE A 59 10.65 -17.28 5.72
N LEU A 60 11.59 -17.60 4.83
CA LEU A 60 11.31 -18.18 3.54
C LEU A 60 11.57 -19.68 3.59
N PHE A 61 10.84 -20.45 2.80
CA PHE A 61 11.05 -21.90 2.73
C PHE A 61 10.72 -22.46 1.35
N LYS A 62 11.34 -23.60 1.02
CA LYS A 62 11.14 -24.34 -0.24
C LYS A 62 10.64 -25.77 0.00
N LYS A 63 10.79 -26.31 1.21
CA LYS A 63 10.38 -27.66 1.59
C LYS A 63 9.50 -27.61 2.84
N LEU A 64 8.50 -28.49 2.93
CA LEU A 64 7.68 -28.60 4.14
C LEU A 64 8.48 -28.99 5.39
N LYS A 65 9.62 -29.67 5.19
CA LYS A 65 10.55 -29.99 6.27
C LYS A 65 11.08 -28.73 6.95
N ASP A 66 11.34 -27.67 6.19
CA ASP A 66 11.86 -26.40 6.70
C ASP A 66 10.90 -25.80 7.75
N ILE A 67 9.57 -25.90 7.55
CA ILE A 67 8.57 -25.47 8.55
C ILE A 67 8.68 -26.30 9.84
N THR A 68 8.91 -27.61 9.70
CA THR A 68 9.02 -28.53 10.84
C THR A 68 10.29 -28.28 11.63
N ASP A 69 11.41 -28.02 10.95
CA ASP A 69 12.70 -27.73 11.55
C ASP A 69 12.68 -26.36 12.22
N TRP A 70 12.06 -25.35 11.60
CA TRP A 70 11.85 -24.02 12.19
C TRP A 70 11.02 -24.09 13.50
N LYS A 71 9.93 -24.88 13.52
CA LYS A 71 9.15 -25.15 14.75
C LYS A 71 9.97 -25.82 15.85
N LYS A 72 11.02 -26.58 15.52
CA LYS A 72 11.85 -27.28 16.51
C LYS A 72 13.01 -26.41 17.03
N GLY A 73 13.57 -25.54 16.18
CA GLY A 73 14.77 -24.76 16.46
C GLY A 73 14.54 -23.45 17.21
N GLU A 74 13.57 -22.63 16.78
CA GLU A 74 13.32 -21.31 17.39
C GLU A 74 12.10 -21.32 18.35
N TYR A 75 11.10 -22.15 18.06
CA TYR A 75 9.79 -22.08 18.73
C TYR A 75 9.73 -22.80 20.10
N ASN A 76 10.73 -23.63 20.42
CA ASN A 76 10.81 -24.36 21.69
C ASN A 76 11.76 -23.75 22.73
N ALA A 77 12.39 -22.61 22.43
CA ALA A 77 13.41 -22.04 23.31
C ALA A 77 12.84 -21.35 24.56
N ASN A 78 11.56 -20.93 24.56
CA ASN A 78 10.81 -20.44 25.73
C ASN A 78 9.31 -20.31 25.37
N PRO A 79 8.47 -21.34 25.54
CA PRO A 79 7.03 -21.15 25.47
C PRO A 79 6.61 -20.23 26.62
N ASP A 80 6.04 -19.06 26.33
CA ASP A 80 5.40 -18.24 27.35
C ASP A 80 4.24 -19.05 27.96
N PRO A 81 4.29 -19.40 29.26
CA PRO A 81 3.23 -20.16 29.91
C PRO A 81 1.86 -19.49 29.85
N MET A 82 1.80 -18.19 29.52
CA MET A 82 0.57 -17.40 29.41
C MET A 82 -0.05 -17.35 28.00
N THR A 83 0.56 -17.92 26.96
CA THR A 83 -0.05 -17.99 25.62
C THR A 83 -0.52 -19.41 25.28
N PRO A 84 -1.75 -19.81 25.67
CA PRO A 84 -2.25 -21.17 25.47
C PRO A 84 -2.69 -21.48 24.03
N SER A 85 -2.71 -20.50 23.11
CA SER A 85 -3.12 -20.69 21.73
C SER A 85 -1.93 -20.84 20.78
N PRO A 86 -2.00 -21.73 19.77
CA PRO A 86 -0.99 -21.80 18.72
C PRO A 86 -0.94 -20.45 17.98
N GLU A 87 0.26 -19.89 17.80
CA GLU A 87 0.44 -18.63 17.09
C GLU A 87 0.00 -18.79 15.63
N THR A 88 -0.83 -17.86 15.15
CA THR A 88 -1.37 -17.87 13.78
C THR A 88 -0.34 -17.30 12.81
N TYR A 89 -0.16 -18.01 11.70
CA TYR A 89 0.76 -17.62 10.63
C TYR A 89 0.04 -17.48 9.31
N VAL A 90 0.50 -16.56 8.49
CA VAL A 90 0.12 -16.43 7.09
C VAL A 90 1.24 -17.01 6.24
N VAL A 91 0.92 -18.04 5.45
CA VAL A 91 1.81 -18.61 4.45
C VAL A 91 1.41 -18.08 3.09
N GLN A 92 2.36 -17.47 2.40
CA GLN A 92 2.11 -16.75 1.16
C GLN A 92 3.13 -17.16 0.11
N ARG A 93 2.71 -17.23 -1.16
CA ARG A 93 3.64 -17.45 -2.27
C ARG A 93 4.62 -16.30 -2.34
N TYR A 94 5.91 -16.61 -2.37
CA TYR A 94 6.92 -15.58 -2.49
C TYR A 94 7.02 -15.08 -3.93
N ILE A 95 7.02 -13.75 -4.10
CA ILE A 95 7.24 -13.10 -5.39
C ILE A 95 8.75 -13.11 -5.66
N HIS A 96 9.18 -14.05 -6.47
CA HIS A 96 10.59 -14.38 -6.73
C HIS A 96 11.20 -13.55 -7.88
N ASN A 97 10.37 -12.84 -8.64
CA ASN A 97 10.75 -11.98 -9.76
C ASN A 97 10.37 -10.51 -9.49
N PRO A 98 10.80 -9.90 -8.38
CA PRO A 98 10.52 -8.49 -8.11
C PRO A 98 11.21 -7.59 -9.14
N TYR A 99 10.63 -6.43 -9.43
CA TYR A 99 11.30 -5.40 -10.20
C TYR A 99 12.52 -4.89 -9.42
N LEU A 100 13.67 -4.83 -10.09
CA LEU A 100 14.93 -4.42 -9.47
C LEU A 100 15.42 -3.10 -10.05
N ILE A 101 15.95 -2.24 -9.17
CA ILE A 101 16.68 -1.03 -9.57
C ILE A 101 18.11 -1.19 -9.07
N ASN A 102 19.06 -1.13 -9.99
CA ASN A 102 20.48 -1.41 -9.71
C ASN A 102 20.71 -2.75 -8.98
N GLY A 103 19.88 -3.75 -9.30
CA GLY A 103 19.93 -5.08 -8.69
C GLY A 103 19.39 -5.15 -7.26
N ARG A 104 18.73 -4.11 -6.74
CA ARG A 104 18.15 -4.10 -5.39
C ARG A 104 16.63 -4.21 -5.45
N LYS A 105 16.07 -4.97 -4.50
CA LYS A 105 14.61 -5.11 -4.32
C LYS A 105 14.08 -3.87 -3.60
N PHE A 106 12.84 -3.50 -3.87
CA PHE A 106 12.16 -2.46 -3.10
C PHE A 106 10.67 -2.75 -2.98
N ASP A 107 10.05 -2.22 -1.95
CA ASP A 107 8.60 -2.10 -1.84
C ASP A 107 8.20 -0.62 -1.89
N VAL A 108 6.93 -0.33 -2.17
CA VAL A 108 6.36 1.02 -2.23
C VAL A 108 5.36 1.19 -1.10
N ARG A 109 5.59 2.20 -0.26
CA ARG A 109 4.68 2.66 0.79
C ARG A 109 3.83 3.82 0.28
N ILE A 110 2.51 3.61 0.20
CA ILE A 110 1.51 4.62 -0.15
C ILE A 110 0.53 4.80 1.01
N TYR A 111 -0.03 6.01 1.14
CA TYR A 111 -0.99 6.36 2.19
C TYR A 111 -2.39 6.51 1.61
N VAL A 112 -3.37 5.83 2.22
CA VAL A 112 -4.78 5.85 1.82
C VAL A 112 -5.62 6.20 3.04
N LEU A 113 -6.39 7.28 2.95
CA LEU A 113 -7.28 7.74 4.00
C LEU A 113 -8.72 7.31 3.66
N VAL A 114 -9.38 6.66 4.61
CA VAL A 114 -10.80 6.31 4.52
C VAL A 114 -11.57 7.13 5.54
N THR A 115 -12.50 7.96 5.06
CA THR A 115 -13.33 8.82 5.91
C THR A 115 -14.72 8.26 6.17
N SER A 116 -15.13 7.25 5.39
CA SER A 116 -16.38 6.53 5.61
C SER A 116 -16.35 5.18 4.89
N TYR A 117 -16.99 4.16 5.47
CA TYR A 117 -17.22 2.86 4.84
C TYR A 117 -18.67 2.70 4.34
N ASN A 118 -19.58 3.56 4.77
CA ASN A 118 -20.98 3.55 4.34
C ASN A 118 -21.53 4.99 4.24
N PRO A 119 -21.53 5.60 3.04
CA PRO A 119 -20.93 5.10 1.79
C PRO A 119 -19.39 5.03 1.84
N LEU A 120 -18.77 4.19 1.02
CA LEU A 120 -17.31 4.10 0.99
C LEU A 120 -16.71 5.37 0.39
N LYS A 121 -15.82 6.03 1.13
CA LYS A 121 -15.12 7.25 0.71
C LYS A 121 -13.62 7.13 0.93
N VAL A 122 -12.85 7.18 -0.18
CA VAL A 122 -11.42 6.85 -0.20
C VAL A 122 -10.61 7.97 -0.84
N TRP A 123 -9.59 8.41 -0.10
CA TRP A 123 -8.64 9.43 -0.49
C TRP A 123 -7.24 8.82 -0.63
N LEU A 124 -6.58 9.07 -1.75
CA LEU A 124 -5.23 8.60 -2.03
C LEU A 124 -4.23 9.75 -1.87
N TYR A 125 -3.17 9.55 -1.10
CA TYR A 125 -2.11 10.55 -1.01
C TYR A 125 -1.19 10.46 -2.23
N ARG A 126 -1.01 11.58 -2.96
CA ARG A 126 -0.17 11.66 -4.18
C ARG A 126 1.28 11.28 -3.93
N SER A 127 1.73 11.42 -2.69
CA SER A 127 3.12 11.17 -2.27
C SER A 127 3.25 9.90 -1.44
N GLY A 128 4.44 9.33 -1.47
CA GLY A 128 4.81 8.08 -0.85
C GLY A 128 6.29 7.83 -1.12
N PHE A 129 6.78 6.65 -0.76
CA PHE A 129 8.19 6.32 -0.97
C PHE A 129 8.40 4.84 -1.26
N ALA A 130 9.39 4.57 -2.12
CA ALA A 130 9.94 3.24 -2.29
C ALA A 130 11.05 3.00 -1.26
N ARG A 131 11.06 1.84 -0.60
CA ARG A 131 12.09 1.41 0.35
C ARG A 131 12.94 0.32 -0.28
N PHE A 132 14.23 0.58 -0.45
CA PHE A 132 15.16 -0.38 -1.04
C PHE A 132 15.79 -1.30 0.01
N SER A 133 16.11 -2.52 -0.41
CA SER A 133 17.06 -3.39 0.30
C SER A 133 18.47 -2.81 0.21
N ASN A 134 19.28 -3.02 1.25
CA ASN A 134 20.70 -2.65 1.21
C ASN A 134 21.51 -3.58 0.31
N THR A 135 21.15 -4.86 0.30
CA THR A 135 21.84 -5.90 -0.46
C THR A 135 21.21 -6.10 -1.84
N ARG A 136 22.02 -6.52 -2.81
CA ARG A 136 21.54 -6.95 -4.12
C ARG A 136 20.67 -8.20 -4.00
N TYR A 137 19.59 -8.23 -4.77
CA TYR A 137 18.67 -9.34 -4.81
C TYR A 137 19.32 -10.59 -5.42
N SER A 138 19.25 -11.71 -4.71
CA SER A 138 19.66 -13.03 -5.18
C SER A 138 18.71 -14.08 -4.62
N LEU A 139 18.45 -15.15 -5.38
CA LEU A 139 17.68 -16.31 -4.92
C LEU A 139 18.57 -17.49 -4.51
N GLU A 140 19.89 -17.32 -4.57
CA GLU A 140 20.88 -18.34 -4.22
C GLU A 140 20.83 -18.66 -2.73
N SER A 141 20.65 -17.65 -1.87
CA SER A 141 20.48 -17.80 -0.42
C SER A 141 19.15 -17.19 0.02
N ILE A 142 18.13 -18.04 0.15
CA ILE A 142 16.79 -17.61 0.62
C ILE A 142 16.73 -17.30 2.12
N ASP A 143 17.73 -17.77 2.86
CA ASP A 143 17.82 -17.60 4.31
C ASP A 143 18.38 -16.22 4.68
N ASP A 144 18.96 -15.49 3.71
CA ASP A 144 19.43 -14.14 3.91
C ASP A 144 18.27 -13.14 3.93
N THR A 145 17.78 -12.90 5.14
CA THR A 145 16.69 -11.94 5.39
C THR A 145 16.98 -10.52 4.91
N TYR A 146 18.26 -10.10 4.82
CA TYR A 146 18.64 -8.76 4.36
C TYR A 146 18.40 -8.56 2.86
N VAL A 147 18.46 -9.64 2.08
CA VAL A 147 18.19 -9.66 0.64
C VAL A 147 16.69 -9.62 0.36
N HIS A 148 15.90 -10.28 1.21
CA HIS A 148 14.50 -10.58 0.92
C HIS A 148 13.50 -9.65 1.60
N LEU A 149 13.86 -9.03 2.74
CA LEU A 149 13.00 -8.18 3.55
C LEU A 149 13.49 -6.72 3.52
N THR A 150 12.63 -5.79 3.10
CA THR A 150 12.94 -4.37 2.91
C THR A 150 12.67 -3.51 4.16
N ASN A 151 12.18 -4.11 5.25
CA ASN A 151 11.84 -3.41 6.48
C ASN A 151 13.08 -2.74 7.11
N VAL A 152 12.95 -1.44 7.41
CA VAL A 152 14.04 -0.63 8.00
C VAL A 152 14.61 -1.23 9.29
N ALA A 153 13.77 -1.85 10.13
CA ALA A 153 14.20 -2.49 11.37
C ALA A 153 15.18 -3.65 11.14
N ILE A 154 15.02 -4.40 10.05
CA ILE A 154 15.96 -5.45 9.65
C ILE A 154 17.16 -4.82 8.96
N GLN A 155 16.93 -3.89 8.04
CA GLN A 155 18.04 -3.28 7.27
C GLN A 155 19.04 -2.54 8.15
N LYS A 156 18.63 -1.98 9.29
CA LYS A 156 19.51 -1.33 10.27
C LYS A 156 20.52 -2.27 10.94
N THR A 157 20.24 -3.57 11.00
CA THR A 157 21.16 -4.55 11.59
C THR A 157 22.14 -5.12 10.56
N ALA A 158 22.02 -4.72 9.28
CA ALA A 158 22.93 -5.16 8.24
C ALA A 158 24.34 -4.58 8.48
N PRO A 159 25.43 -5.36 8.27
CA PRO A 159 26.80 -4.90 8.49
C PRO A 159 27.17 -3.64 7.69
N ASP A 160 26.60 -3.50 6.50
CA ASP A 160 26.86 -2.40 5.57
C ASP A 160 25.75 -1.32 5.59
N TYR A 161 24.98 -1.23 6.69
CA TYR A 161 23.94 -0.21 6.82
C TYR A 161 24.56 1.19 6.88
N ASP A 162 24.26 1.98 5.85
CA ASP A 162 24.66 3.37 5.76
C ASP A 162 23.41 4.27 5.84
N PRO A 163 23.21 4.99 6.96
CA PRO A 163 22.07 5.86 7.15
C PRO A 163 22.06 7.05 6.17
N GLU A 164 23.21 7.45 5.62
CA GLU A 164 23.34 8.58 4.70
C GLU A 164 23.05 8.19 3.25
N LYS A 165 23.25 6.91 2.87
CA LYS A 165 22.96 6.40 1.52
C LYS A 165 21.49 6.35 1.12
N GLY A 166 20.58 6.77 2.00
CA GLY A 166 19.20 7.08 1.65
C GLY A 166 18.54 6.02 0.76
N CYS A 167 18.26 4.84 1.30
CA CYS A 167 17.58 3.75 0.57
C CYS A 167 16.08 4.03 0.35
N LYS A 168 15.70 5.30 0.11
CA LYS A 168 14.34 5.73 -0.18
C LYS A 168 14.32 6.59 -1.42
N TRP A 169 13.40 6.28 -2.34
CA TRP A 169 13.03 7.20 -3.40
C TRP A 169 11.62 7.70 -3.14
N SER A 170 11.36 8.97 -3.41
CA SER A 170 9.97 9.43 -3.47
C SER A 170 9.23 8.69 -4.58
N ILE A 171 7.93 8.48 -4.42
CA ILE A 171 7.12 7.83 -5.46
C ILE A 171 7.17 8.60 -6.79
N GLN A 172 7.35 9.92 -6.74
CA GLN A 172 7.55 10.75 -7.92
C GLN A 172 8.87 10.43 -8.64
N GLN A 173 9.97 10.30 -7.90
CA GLN A 173 11.25 9.87 -8.48
C GLN A 173 11.13 8.48 -9.10
N LEU A 174 10.46 7.54 -8.41
CA LEU A 174 10.21 6.20 -8.93
C LEU A 174 9.39 6.24 -10.23
N ARG A 175 8.27 6.98 -10.26
CA ARG A 175 7.41 7.10 -11.46
C ARG A 175 8.21 7.66 -12.63
N ARG A 176 8.96 8.75 -12.43
CA ARG A 176 9.82 9.36 -13.47
C ARG A 176 10.85 8.36 -14.02
N TYR A 177 11.54 7.63 -13.14
CA TYR A 177 12.51 6.61 -13.55
C TYR A 177 11.86 5.49 -14.35
N LEU A 178 10.72 4.97 -13.88
CA LEU A 178 9.98 3.92 -14.59
C LEU A 178 9.49 4.41 -15.95
N THR A 179 8.95 5.63 -16.04
CA THR A 179 8.46 6.22 -17.29
C THR A 179 9.58 6.40 -18.29
N ALA A 180 10.74 6.91 -17.85
CA ALA A 180 11.90 7.07 -18.71
C ALA A 180 12.43 5.72 -19.25
N LYS A 181 12.29 4.64 -18.48
CA LYS A 181 12.82 3.32 -18.85
C LYS A 181 11.85 2.44 -19.64
N HIS A 182 10.55 2.51 -19.33
CA HIS A 182 9.53 1.60 -19.87
C HIS A 182 8.46 2.28 -20.73
N GLY A 183 8.48 3.62 -20.82
CA GLY A 183 7.47 4.40 -21.50
C GLY A 183 6.27 4.73 -20.62
N THR A 184 5.55 5.79 -21.00
CA THR A 184 4.42 6.35 -20.25
C THR A 184 3.25 5.37 -20.13
N GLU A 185 2.83 4.76 -21.24
CA GLU A 185 1.65 3.87 -21.28
C GLU A 185 1.74 2.70 -20.27
N LYS A 186 2.88 2.00 -20.24
CA LYS A 186 3.08 0.85 -19.35
C LYS A 186 3.08 1.26 -17.87
N VAL A 187 3.65 2.42 -17.57
CA VAL A 187 3.73 2.94 -16.20
C VAL A 187 2.38 3.47 -15.74
N ASP A 188 1.65 4.18 -16.60
CA ASP A 188 0.31 4.67 -16.28
C ASP A 188 -0.64 3.51 -16.02
N LYS A 189 -0.57 2.43 -16.81
CA LYS A 189 -1.29 1.19 -16.53
C LYS A 189 -0.92 0.59 -15.17
N SER A 190 0.37 0.50 -14.84
CA SER A 190 0.85 -0.04 -13.57
C SER A 190 0.31 0.77 -12.36
N PHE A 191 0.29 2.10 -12.46
CA PHE A 191 -0.24 2.97 -11.41
C PHE A 191 -1.78 2.89 -11.32
N ALA A 192 -2.49 2.76 -12.45
CA ALA A 192 -3.93 2.48 -12.44
C ALA A 192 -4.25 1.11 -11.82
N ASP A 193 -3.39 0.11 -12.03
CA ASP A 193 -3.51 -1.20 -11.36
C ASP A 193 -3.30 -1.06 -9.84
N MET A 194 -2.44 -0.14 -9.37
CA MET A 194 -2.31 0.18 -7.93
C MET A 194 -3.58 0.81 -7.37
N ASP A 195 -4.20 1.75 -8.08
CA ASP A 195 -5.45 2.38 -7.64
C ASP A 195 -6.57 1.34 -7.48
N ASN A 196 -6.65 0.41 -8.44
CA ASN A 196 -7.56 -0.73 -8.37
C ASN A 196 -7.31 -1.61 -7.15
N ILE A 197 -6.05 -1.80 -6.73
CA ILE A 197 -5.72 -2.55 -5.51
C ILE A 197 -6.36 -1.86 -4.29
N TYR A 198 -6.16 -0.55 -4.14
CA TYR A 198 -6.63 0.21 -2.99
C TYR A 198 -8.15 0.19 -2.86
N ILE A 199 -8.85 0.37 -3.98
CA ILE A 199 -10.32 0.40 -4.01
C ILE A 199 -10.87 -1.00 -3.71
N LYS A 200 -10.41 -2.02 -4.46
CA LYS A 200 -10.95 -3.39 -4.34
C LYS A 200 -10.65 -4.03 -2.99
N SER A 201 -9.48 -3.73 -2.39
CA SER A 201 -9.18 -4.20 -1.03
C SER A 201 -10.15 -3.60 -0.02
N LEU A 202 -10.50 -2.33 -0.11
CA LEU A 202 -11.44 -1.68 0.81
C LEU A 202 -12.90 -2.13 0.60
N GLN A 203 -13.35 -2.24 -0.65
CA GLN A 203 -14.68 -2.74 -0.98
C GLN A 203 -14.94 -4.14 -0.40
N SER A 204 -13.90 -4.98 -0.38
CA SER A 204 -14.03 -6.35 0.12
C SER A 204 -14.36 -6.48 1.61
N VAL A 205 -13.99 -5.47 2.39
CA VAL A 205 -14.17 -5.42 3.85
C VAL A 205 -15.28 -4.45 4.24
N GLN A 206 -15.81 -3.68 3.29
CA GLN A 206 -16.81 -2.65 3.50
C GLN A 206 -18.04 -3.14 4.28
N LYS A 207 -18.50 -4.36 4.04
CA LYS A 207 -19.66 -4.95 4.72
C LYS A 207 -19.36 -5.48 6.14
N VAL A 208 -18.08 -5.64 6.48
CA VAL A 208 -17.63 -6.27 7.73
C VAL A 208 -17.05 -5.23 8.69
N ILE A 209 -16.41 -4.18 8.16
CA ILE A 209 -15.87 -3.09 8.95
C ILE A 209 -17.02 -2.31 9.59
N ILE A 210 -16.86 -2.03 10.89
CA ILE A 210 -17.78 -1.19 11.64
C ILE A 210 -17.69 0.23 11.05
N ASN A 211 -18.83 0.73 10.59
CA ASN A 211 -18.93 2.10 10.09
C ASN A 211 -19.47 3.02 11.18
N ASP A 212 -18.61 3.91 11.67
CA ASP A 212 -18.98 5.04 12.53
C ASP A 212 -18.65 6.34 11.80
N LYS A 213 -19.60 7.27 11.74
CA LYS A 213 -19.45 8.56 11.06
C LYS A 213 -18.42 9.49 11.70
N HIS A 214 -17.97 9.19 12.92
CA HIS A 214 -16.95 9.95 13.64
C HIS A 214 -15.56 9.31 13.53
N CYS A 215 -15.44 8.19 12.80
CA CYS A 215 -14.18 7.50 12.61
C CYS A 215 -13.62 7.76 11.21
N PHE A 216 -12.31 7.92 11.15
CA PHE A 216 -11.52 7.86 9.93
C PHE A 216 -10.29 7.02 10.23
N GLU A 217 -9.70 6.42 9.20
CA GLU A 217 -8.47 5.66 9.35
C GLU A 217 -7.54 5.93 8.17
N MET A 218 -6.26 6.15 8.46
CA MET A 218 -5.22 6.32 7.45
C MET A 218 -4.36 5.07 7.39
N TYR A 219 -4.49 4.32 6.31
CA TYR A 219 -3.76 3.09 6.06
C TYR A 219 -2.44 3.35 5.32
N GLY A 220 -1.41 2.57 5.65
CA GLY A 220 -0.21 2.44 4.85
C GLY A 220 -0.24 1.16 4.02
N TYR A 221 -0.34 1.30 2.71
CA TYR A 221 -0.29 0.19 1.77
C TYR A 221 1.14 -0.12 1.34
N ASP A 222 1.50 -1.40 1.37
CA ASP A 222 2.81 -1.90 0.91
C ASP A 222 2.61 -2.67 -0.39
N ILE A 223 3.13 -2.10 -1.48
CA ILE A 223 3.03 -2.65 -2.83
C ILE A 223 4.40 -3.11 -3.31
N LEU A 224 4.46 -4.29 -3.92
CA LEU A 224 5.64 -4.79 -4.61
C LEU A 224 5.39 -4.80 -6.12
N LEU A 225 6.31 -4.25 -6.90
CA LEU A 225 6.29 -4.40 -8.36
C LEU A 225 7.05 -5.67 -8.75
N ASP A 226 6.50 -6.47 -9.66
CA ASP A 226 7.26 -7.54 -10.32
C ASP A 226 7.99 -7.04 -11.58
N GLU A 227 8.83 -7.89 -12.17
CA GLU A 227 9.62 -7.57 -13.37
C GLU A 227 8.80 -7.04 -14.56
N ASN A 228 7.49 -7.35 -14.61
CA ASN A 228 6.57 -6.91 -15.65
C ASN A 228 5.87 -5.58 -15.30
N LEU A 229 6.20 -4.98 -14.16
CA LEU A 229 5.53 -3.83 -13.55
C LEU A 229 4.09 -4.12 -13.09
N LYS A 230 3.75 -5.39 -12.83
CA LYS A 230 2.48 -5.70 -12.18
C LYS A 230 2.61 -5.40 -10.68
N PRO A 231 1.70 -4.60 -10.10
CA PRO A 231 1.69 -4.35 -8.67
C PRO A 231 1.06 -5.50 -7.89
N TRP A 232 1.66 -5.82 -6.75
CA TRP A 232 1.22 -6.84 -5.82
C TRP A 232 1.03 -6.23 -4.42
N LEU A 233 -0.15 -6.43 -3.84
CA LEU A 233 -0.44 -6.09 -2.46
C LEU A 233 0.30 -7.05 -1.51
N ILE A 234 1.14 -6.49 -0.64
CA ILE A 234 1.92 -7.26 0.33
C ILE A 234 1.26 -7.23 1.71
N GLU A 235 0.94 -6.03 2.20
CA GLU A 235 0.27 -5.81 3.48
C GLU A 235 -0.42 -4.43 3.51
N ILE A 236 -1.37 -4.28 4.43
CA ILE A 236 -2.03 -3.02 4.75
C ILE A 236 -1.81 -2.76 6.23
N ASN A 237 -1.17 -1.63 6.54
CA ASN A 237 -0.85 -1.22 7.89
C ASN A 237 -1.90 -0.23 8.40
N ALA A 238 -2.65 -0.57 9.45
CA ALA A 238 -3.59 0.35 10.11
C ALA A 238 -2.86 1.50 10.82
N SER A 239 -1.69 1.22 11.43
CA SER A 239 -0.86 2.24 12.08
C SER A 239 0.49 2.38 11.36
N PRO A 240 0.55 3.05 10.20
CA PRO A 240 1.82 3.26 9.52
C PRO A 240 2.74 4.17 10.35
N SER A 241 4.03 3.82 10.45
CA SER A 241 4.99 4.64 11.20
C SER A 241 5.13 6.05 10.62
N LEU A 242 4.91 7.05 11.47
CA LEU A 242 5.04 8.47 11.18
C LEU A 242 6.34 9.09 11.73
N THR A 243 7.25 8.28 12.25
CA THR A 243 8.57 8.75 12.68
C THR A 243 9.39 9.14 11.45
N ALA A 244 9.83 10.39 11.38
CA ALA A 244 10.66 10.86 10.29
C ALA A 244 12.08 10.30 10.40
N SER A 245 12.60 9.77 9.29
CA SER A 245 13.96 9.25 9.18
C SER A 245 14.95 10.26 8.62
N ASN A 246 14.47 11.21 7.82
CA ASN A 246 15.24 12.31 7.24
C ASN A 246 14.30 13.49 6.96
N ARG A 247 14.84 14.59 6.41
CA ARG A 247 14.07 15.80 6.13
C ARG A 247 12.95 15.60 5.12
N GLU A 248 13.21 14.88 4.03
CA GLU A 248 12.19 14.61 3.00
C GLU A 248 11.02 13.79 3.57
N ASP A 249 11.32 12.77 4.38
CA ASP A 249 10.34 11.93 5.08
C ASP A 249 9.56 12.74 6.12
N TYR A 250 10.20 13.72 6.78
CA TYR A 250 9.52 14.67 7.67
C TYR A 250 8.54 15.55 6.91
N GLU A 251 8.98 16.19 5.83
CA GLU A 251 8.15 17.08 5.00
C GLU A 251 6.93 16.32 4.43
N LEU A 252 7.13 15.09 3.94
CA LEU A 252 6.06 14.22 3.48
C LEU A 252 5.05 13.91 4.59
N LYS A 253 5.51 13.47 5.76
CA LYS A 253 4.63 13.03 6.86
C LYS A 253 3.92 14.18 7.54
N TYR A 254 4.60 15.32 7.67
CA TYR A 254 4.00 16.54 8.19
C TYR A 254 2.90 17.05 7.25
N GLY A 255 3.18 17.08 5.94
CA GLY A 255 2.19 17.44 4.92
C GLY A 255 0.99 16.49 4.92
N LEU A 256 1.26 15.18 4.99
CA LEU A 256 0.24 14.13 5.08
C LEU A 256 -0.71 14.35 6.25
N LEU A 257 -0.18 14.53 7.46
CA LEU A 257 -0.99 14.73 8.66
C LEU A 257 -1.80 16.02 8.60
N THR A 258 -1.19 17.10 8.11
CA THR A 258 -1.88 18.38 7.92
C THR A 258 -3.06 18.22 6.95
N ASP A 259 -2.85 17.50 5.85
CA ASP A 259 -3.87 17.31 4.82
C ASP A 259 -4.99 16.35 5.29
N VAL A 260 -4.68 15.35 6.12
CA VAL A 260 -5.69 14.51 6.78
C VAL A 260 -6.64 15.39 7.60
N LEU A 261 -6.11 16.30 8.42
CA LEU A 261 -6.92 17.23 9.22
C LEU A 261 -7.75 18.18 8.34
N ASN A 262 -7.19 18.61 7.20
CA ASN A 262 -7.93 19.42 6.23
C ASN A 262 -9.11 18.67 5.60
N ILE A 263 -8.96 17.37 5.33
CA ILE A 263 -10.06 16.53 4.78
C ILE A 263 -11.15 16.29 5.82
N ILE A 264 -10.76 15.99 7.06
CA ILE A 264 -11.73 15.76 8.14
C ILE A 264 -12.56 17.03 8.38
N ASP A 265 -11.95 18.19 8.15
CA ASP A 265 -12.63 19.49 8.10
C ASP A 265 -13.47 19.78 9.36
N LEU A 266 -12.83 19.69 10.52
CA LEU A 266 -13.48 19.92 11.83
C LEU A 266 -14.13 21.30 11.96
N GLU A 267 -13.73 22.26 11.12
CA GLU A 267 -14.26 23.61 11.10
C GLU A 267 -15.35 23.85 10.03
N GLY A 268 -15.71 22.83 9.25
CA GLY A 268 -16.76 22.90 8.23
C GLY A 268 -16.44 23.93 7.13
N ARG A 269 -15.19 24.01 6.69
CA ARG A 269 -14.74 24.94 5.65
C ARG A 269 -15.00 24.40 4.25
N LEU A 270 -14.99 23.09 4.06
CA LEU A 270 -15.16 22.43 2.77
C LEU A 270 -16.63 22.36 2.35
N SER A 271 -16.86 22.30 1.03
CA SER A 271 -18.19 22.19 0.43
C SER A 271 -18.70 20.75 0.35
N GLY A 272 -17.82 19.76 0.54
CA GLY A 272 -18.09 18.33 0.38
C GLY A 272 -18.02 17.84 -1.07
N LYS A 273 -17.67 18.71 -2.03
CA LYS A 273 -17.53 18.41 -3.46
C LYS A 273 -16.08 18.37 -3.93
N GLU A 274 -15.13 18.61 -3.02
CA GLU A 274 -13.72 18.66 -3.33
C GLU A 274 -13.23 17.29 -3.81
N LYS A 275 -12.70 17.24 -5.03
CA LYS A 275 -12.03 16.05 -5.56
C LYS A 275 -10.56 15.97 -5.14
N ARG A 276 -10.01 17.06 -4.60
CA ARG A 276 -8.60 17.19 -4.21
C ARG A 276 -8.48 18.13 -3.02
N VAL A 277 -7.75 17.72 -1.99
CA VAL A 277 -7.49 18.51 -0.78
C VAL A 277 -6.04 18.27 -0.34
N GLY A 278 -5.22 19.31 -0.41
CA GLY A 278 -3.77 19.19 -0.23
C GLY A 278 -3.18 18.15 -1.17
N GLY A 279 -2.35 17.26 -0.62
CA GLY A 279 -1.75 16.15 -1.34
C GLY A 279 -2.68 14.95 -1.56
N PHE A 280 -3.96 14.99 -1.16
CA PHE A 280 -4.90 13.90 -1.38
C PHE A 280 -5.77 14.11 -2.62
N ASP A 281 -6.07 13.00 -3.29
CA ASP A 281 -7.05 12.87 -4.36
C ASP A 281 -8.19 11.97 -3.91
N LEU A 282 -9.42 12.40 -4.12
CA LEU A 282 -10.60 11.56 -3.89
C LEU A 282 -10.70 10.56 -5.05
N ILE A 283 -10.39 9.30 -4.80
CA ILE A 283 -10.41 8.26 -5.85
C ILE A 283 -11.75 7.50 -5.88
N TRP A 284 -12.50 7.52 -4.78
CA TRP A 284 -13.77 6.81 -4.65
C TRP A 284 -14.73 7.52 -3.68
N ASP A 285 -15.98 7.74 -4.10
CA ASP A 285 -17.10 8.20 -3.25
C ASP A 285 -18.38 7.48 -3.69
N ASP A 286 -18.59 6.28 -3.13
CA ASP A 286 -19.58 5.27 -3.57
C ASP A 286 -19.56 4.94 -5.07
N GLY A 287 -18.48 5.29 -5.74
CA GLY A 287 -18.28 5.18 -7.17
C GLY A 287 -16.92 5.76 -7.56
N GLN A 288 -16.41 5.36 -8.71
CA GLN A 288 -15.14 5.84 -9.24
C GLN A 288 -15.22 7.35 -9.50
N ILE A 289 -14.28 8.10 -8.98
CA ILE A 289 -14.16 9.53 -9.28
C ILE A 289 -13.27 9.70 -10.52
N MET A 290 -13.80 10.41 -11.51
CA MET A 290 -13.11 10.80 -12.74
C MET A 290 -12.54 12.21 -12.61
N GLU A 291 -11.44 12.44 -13.32
CA GLU A 291 -10.88 13.78 -13.49
C GLU A 291 -11.91 14.72 -14.17
N GLU A 292 -11.90 16.00 -13.83
CA GLU A 292 -12.77 17.00 -14.50
C GLU A 292 -12.10 17.55 -15.75
N ASP A 293 -12.93 17.87 -16.76
CA ASP A 293 -12.53 18.48 -18.03
C ASP A 293 -11.50 19.61 -17.83
N SER A 294 -10.33 19.49 -18.48
CA SER A 294 -9.58 20.68 -18.85
C SER A 294 -10.31 21.34 -20.02
N VAL A 295 -10.98 22.47 -19.78
CA VAL A 295 -11.55 23.27 -20.88
C VAL A 295 -10.39 23.84 -21.71
N TRP A 296 -10.09 23.17 -22.82
CA TRP A 296 -9.23 23.70 -23.87
C TRP A 296 -10.12 23.98 -25.08
N ASP A 297 -10.21 25.24 -25.50
CA ASP A 297 -10.93 25.68 -26.71
C ASP A 297 -12.41 25.23 -26.82
N ASN A 298 -13.21 25.37 -25.75
CA ASN A 298 -14.67 25.09 -25.75
C ASN A 298 -15.06 23.64 -26.16
N VAL A 299 -14.13 22.69 -26.07
CA VAL A 299 -14.42 21.27 -26.23
C VAL A 299 -14.23 20.59 -24.87
N SER A 300 -15.32 20.10 -24.26
CA SER A 300 -15.20 19.11 -23.18
C SER A 300 -14.64 17.84 -23.79
N ILE A 301 -13.37 17.55 -23.51
CA ILE A 301 -12.80 16.23 -23.76
C ILE A 301 -13.10 15.42 -22.50
N CYS A 302 -14.06 14.49 -22.59
CA CYS A 302 -14.22 13.47 -21.56
C CYS A 302 -12.92 12.66 -21.52
N LEU A 303 -12.07 12.93 -20.53
CA LEU A 303 -10.99 12.05 -20.21
C LEU A 303 -11.59 10.93 -19.35
N ASP A 304 -11.60 9.71 -19.86
CA ASP A 304 -11.90 8.50 -19.07
C ASP A 304 -10.74 8.20 -18.10
N THR A 305 -10.16 9.22 -17.47
CA THR A 305 -9.05 9.11 -16.52
C THR A 305 -9.56 9.14 -15.09
N PRO A 306 -9.20 8.14 -14.27
CA PRO A 306 -9.42 8.18 -12.83
C PRO A 306 -8.76 9.41 -12.19
N ASN A 307 -9.40 10.00 -11.18
CA ASN A 307 -8.85 11.14 -10.40
C ASN A 307 -7.73 10.68 -9.45
N SER A 308 -6.58 10.29 -10.02
CA SER A 308 -5.41 9.82 -9.29
C SER A 308 -4.13 10.43 -9.86
N PHE A 309 -3.41 11.19 -9.04
CA PHE A 309 -2.14 11.82 -9.40
C PHE A 309 -0.97 11.21 -8.63
N LEU A 310 -1.06 9.92 -8.30
CA LEU A 310 -0.05 9.18 -7.53
C LEU A 310 1.33 9.26 -8.20
N GLY A 311 2.32 9.87 -7.55
CA GLY A 311 3.66 10.04 -8.11
C GLY A 311 3.76 11.04 -9.27
N CYS A 312 2.70 11.79 -9.58
CA CYS A 312 2.75 12.92 -10.50
C CYS A 312 3.41 14.15 -9.82
N TYR A 313 3.39 15.29 -10.51
CA TYR A 313 3.78 16.56 -9.90
C TYR A 313 2.85 16.88 -8.71
N ASN A 314 3.42 17.11 -7.53
CA ASN A 314 2.66 17.43 -6.34
C ASN A 314 2.57 18.95 -6.15
N ASP A 315 1.41 19.52 -6.49
CA ASP A 315 1.11 20.96 -6.42
C ASP A 315 0.45 21.38 -5.09
N ARG A 316 0.55 20.54 -4.04
CA ARG A 316 -0.04 20.73 -2.70
C ARG A 316 -0.04 22.18 -2.21
N GLU A 317 1.13 22.82 -2.12
CA GLU A 317 1.25 24.18 -1.56
C GLU A 317 0.43 25.20 -2.35
N ARG A 318 0.50 25.12 -3.68
CA ARG A 318 -0.26 26.00 -4.58
C ARG A 318 -1.76 25.77 -4.42
N GLN A 319 -2.18 24.51 -4.39
CA GLN A 319 -3.57 24.12 -4.28
C GLN A 319 -4.17 24.54 -2.92
N LEU A 320 -3.50 24.26 -1.80
CA LEU A 320 -3.94 24.71 -0.47
C LEU A 320 -4.04 26.23 -0.39
N THR A 321 -3.04 26.94 -0.91
CA THR A 321 -3.06 28.41 -0.94
C THR A 321 -4.25 28.94 -1.72
N GLN A 322 -4.55 28.36 -2.88
CA GLN A 322 -5.72 28.74 -3.69
C GLN A 322 -7.03 28.42 -2.98
N MET A 323 -7.14 27.23 -2.38
CA MET A 323 -8.31 26.79 -1.64
C MET A 323 -8.61 27.73 -0.46
N TYR A 324 -7.63 28.02 0.40
CA TYR A 324 -7.83 28.93 1.53
C TYR A 324 -8.15 30.37 1.09
N LYS A 325 -7.57 30.85 -0.02
CA LYS A 325 -7.94 32.14 -0.59
C LYS A 325 -9.41 32.18 -1.03
N MET A 326 -9.90 31.14 -1.71
CA MET A 326 -11.30 31.05 -2.13
C MET A 326 -12.25 30.99 -0.94
N LEU A 327 -11.89 30.25 0.11
CA LEU A 327 -12.65 30.16 1.35
C LEU A 327 -12.70 31.48 2.13
N ALA A 328 -11.60 32.24 2.16
CA ALA A 328 -11.58 33.58 2.75
C ALA A 328 -12.50 34.54 1.98
N LEU A 329 -12.48 34.46 0.65
CA LEU A 329 -13.35 35.27 -0.22
C LEU A 329 -14.84 34.91 -0.07
N SER A 330 -15.19 33.63 0.13
CA SER A 330 -16.59 33.23 0.35
C SER A 330 -17.10 33.72 1.70
N LYS A 331 -16.31 33.60 2.77
CA LYS A 331 -16.64 34.15 4.11
C LYS A 331 -16.81 35.68 4.10
N ALA A 332 -15.99 36.39 3.34
CA ALA A 332 -16.09 37.84 3.18
C ALA A 332 -17.35 38.27 2.41
N LYS A 333 -17.86 37.44 1.50
CA LYS A 333 -19.12 37.70 0.78
C LYS A 333 -20.38 37.32 1.58
N SER A 334 -20.27 36.42 2.55
CA SER A 334 -21.38 35.98 3.39
C SER A 334 -21.56 36.80 4.68
N THR A 335 -20.67 37.76 4.95
CA THR A 335 -20.82 38.69 6.09
C THR A 335 -21.79 39.81 5.68
N PRO A 336 -22.95 39.98 6.34
CA PRO A 336 -23.84 41.08 6.00
C PRO A 336 -23.15 42.40 6.33
N THR A 337 -23.05 43.30 5.36
CA THR A 337 -22.84 44.73 5.64
C THR A 337 -24.03 45.20 6.47
N THR A 338 -23.77 45.45 7.76
CA THR A 338 -24.69 46.06 8.74
C THR A 338 -25.20 47.40 8.29
#